data_AF-A0AAE3AWK5-F1
#
_entry.id   AF-A0AAE3AWK5-F1
#
_cell.length_a   1.000
_cell.length_b   1.000
_cell.length_c   1.000
_cell.angle_alpha   90.00
_cell.angle_beta   90.00
_cell.angle_gamma   90.00
#
_symmetry.space_group_name_H-M   'P 1'
#
loop_
_entity.id
_entity.type
_entity.pdbx_description
1 polymer ?
#
loop_
_entity_poly.entity_id
_entity_poly.type
_entity_poly.pdbx_seq_one_letter_code
_entity_poly.pdbx_strand_id
1 'polypeptide(L)'
;MREIAYFMLEPRAEEALSSRLGSRALRWETPRLEHFLWRGYRVSLYLFPCRLEGTKRLHWWMERIGSALEEQGTALWLAPELEAAWEDWQPPLPDAALAAEILRGQPFRENLVLLADTEETTGQWSRGRENGIRPVSRLWQEDFLRLVSADLNGLYLVGQKEAAWEHFSDWLYGESGLPVCFVNRIPETDGRKTVLVELRANARILKEHPEFGSLYVDLTSDVEKRRQIREKRADISYISARNYLDTALKARYNAI
;
A
#
# COMPACT_ATOMS: atom_id res chain seq x y z
N MET A 1 -0.53 -17.38 10.18
CA MET A 1 0.39 -17.00 9.09
C MET A 1 -0.29 -15.89 8.31
N ARG A 2 0.40 -14.80 7.96
CA ARG A 2 -0.23 -13.67 7.23
C ARG A 2 -0.31 -14.02 5.75
N GLU A 3 -1.41 -13.65 5.09
CA GLU A 3 -1.65 -13.99 3.69
C GLU A 3 -1.79 -12.74 2.82
N ILE A 4 -1.25 -12.81 1.60
CA ILE A 4 -1.42 -11.81 0.55
C ILE A 4 -2.05 -12.52 -0.64
N ALA A 5 -3.25 -12.10 -1.04
CA ALA A 5 -3.80 -12.47 -2.34
C ALA A 5 -3.41 -11.40 -3.36
N TYR A 6 -2.85 -11.82 -4.49
CA TYR A 6 -2.41 -10.90 -5.54
C TYR A 6 -2.89 -11.37 -6.90
N PHE A 7 -3.56 -10.51 -7.66
CA PHE A 7 -3.97 -10.80 -9.04
C PHE A 7 -3.05 -10.12 -10.04
N MET A 8 -2.63 -10.85 -11.08
CA MET A 8 -1.90 -10.28 -12.21
C MET A 8 -2.19 -11.03 -13.51
N LEU A 9 -1.90 -10.40 -14.65
CA LEU A 9 -1.93 -11.09 -15.94
C LEU A 9 -0.70 -11.98 -16.11
N GLU A 10 -0.88 -13.13 -16.76
CA GLU A 10 0.22 -13.99 -17.21
C GLU A 10 1.15 -13.23 -18.17
N PRO A 11 2.48 -13.39 -18.06
CA PRO A 11 3.39 -12.85 -19.06
C PRO A 11 3.10 -13.46 -20.43
N ARG A 12 3.02 -12.60 -21.47
CA ARG A 12 2.74 -13.02 -22.86
C ARG A 12 3.70 -14.09 -23.40
N ALA A 13 4.92 -14.19 -22.83
CA ALA A 13 5.92 -15.18 -23.22
C ALA A 13 5.57 -16.63 -22.79
N GLU A 14 4.90 -16.83 -21.64
CA GLU A 14 4.48 -18.15 -21.19
C GLU A 14 3.30 -18.70 -22.00
N GLU A 15 2.45 -17.82 -22.52
CA GLU A 15 1.32 -18.20 -23.38
C GLU A 15 1.81 -18.87 -24.69
N ALA A 16 2.96 -18.41 -25.21
CA ALA A 16 3.61 -18.99 -26.38
C ALA A 16 4.20 -20.40 -26.12
N LEU A 17 4.58 -20.71 -24.88
CA LEU A 17 5.09 -22.02 -24.46
C LEU A 17 3.96 -23.02 -24.21
N SER A 18 2.90 -22.59 -23.53
CA SER A 18 1.70 -23.42 -23.31
C SER A 18 1.02 -23.83 -24.63
N SER A 19 1.12 -22.99 -25.68
CA SER A 19 0.44 -23.24 -26.96
C SER A 19 1.09 -24.36 -27.77
N ARG A 20 2.36 -24.67 -27.46
CA ARG A 20 3.13 -25.76 -28.09
C ARG A 20 2.85 -27.14 -27.46
N LEU A 21 2.26 -27.20 -26.27
CA LEU A 21 2.09 -28.43 -25.48
C LEU A 21 0.71 -29.12 -25.64
N GLY A 22 -0.08 -28.75 -26.65
CA GLY A 22 -1.20 -29.56 -27.17
C GLY A 22 -2.36 -29.88 -26.20
N SER A 23 -2.40 -29.25 -25.03
CA SER A 23 -3.32 -29.61 -23.94
C SER A 23 -4.56 -28.70 -23.92
N ARG A 24 -5.62 -29.19 -24.58
CA ARG A 24 -7.08 -28.86 -24.52
C ARG A 24 -7.53 -27.45 -24.06
N ALA A 25 -8.43 -26.90 -24.87
CA ALA A 25 -9.15 -25.62 -24.80
C ALA A 25 -9.68 -25.11 -23.44
N LEU A 26 -9.82 -25.95 -22.39
CA LEU A 26 -10.30 -25.51 -21.07
C LEU A 26 -9.22 -24.87 -20.18
N ARG A 27 -7.93 -25.19 -20.37
CA ARG A 27 -6.85 -24.63 -19.53
C ARG A 27 -6.60 -23.14 -19.78
N TRP A 28 -7.14 -22.62 -20.87
CA TRP A 28 -6.86 -21.29 -21.43
C TRP A 28 -7.76 -20.18 -20.91
N GLU A 29 -8.77 -20.56 -20.12
CA GLU A 29 -9.81 -19.63 -19.68
C GLU A 29 -9.99 -19.64 -18.15
N THR A 30 -9.08 -20.30 -17.43
CA THR A 30 -9.10 -20.41 -15.97
C THR A 30 -7.82 -19.79 -15.39
N PRO A 31 -7.94 -18.89 -14.39
CA PRO A 31 -6.77 -18.36 -13.70
C PRO A 31 -5.93 -19.48 -13.06
N ARG A 32 -4.61 -19.40 -13.17
CA ARG A 32 -3.69 -20.26 -12.41
C ARG A 32 -3.46 -19.67 -11.04
N LEU A 33 -3.24 -20.53 -10.05
CA LEU A 33 -2.91 -20.14 -8.68
C LEU A 33 -1.54 -20.70 -8.32
N GLU A 34 -0.62 -19.82 -7.98
CA GLU A 34 0.71 -20.16 -7.48
C GLU A 34 0.83 -19.74 -6.01
N HIS A 35 1.55 -20.53 -5.21
CA HIS A 35 1.80 -20.24 -3.81
C HIS A 35 3.29 -20.16 -3.51
N PHE A 36 3.72 -19.11 -2.81
CA PHE A 36 5.08 -19.01 -2.31
C PHE A 36 5.16 -18.20 -1.02
N LEU A 37 6.27 -18.37 -0.31
CA LEU A 37 6.60 -17.55 0.85
C LEU A 37 7.41 -16.32 0.42
N TRP A 38 7.04 -15.16 0.93
CA TRP A 38 7.74 -13.91 0.71
C TRP A 38 7.68 -13.06 1.98
N ARG A 39 8.85 -12.73 2.56
CA ARG A 39 8.97 -11.87 3.75
C ARG A 39 8.04 -12.29 4.93
N GLY A 40 7.87 -13.60 5.14
CA GLY A 40 7.00 -14.13 6.19
C GLY A 40 5.49 -14.18 5.84
N TYR A 41 5.11 -13.71 4.65
CA TYR A 41 3.77 -13.84 4.10
C TYR A 41 3.67 -15.09 3.23
N ARG A 42 2.51 -15.75 3.30
CA ARG A 42 2.08 -16.69 2.27
C ARG A 42 1.39 -15.90 1.17
N VAL A 43 1.96 -15.91 -0.02
CA VAL A 43 1.39 -15.25 -1.19
C VAL A 43 0.59 -16.27 -1.98
N SER A 44 -0.65 -15.91 -2.29
CA SER A 44 -1.55 -16.58 -3.23
C SER A 44 -1.61 -15.72 -4.50
N LEU A 45 -0.83 -16.11 -5.51
CA LEU A 45 -0.70 -15.38 -6.76
C LEU A 45 -1.65 -15.95 -7.81
N TYR A 46 -2.67 -15.18 -8.18
CA TYR A 46 -3.63 -15.54 -9.22
C TYR A 46 -3.19 -14.94 -10.55
N LEU A 47 -2.82 -15.81 -11.48
CA LEU A 47 -2.34 -15.50 -12.81
C LEU A 47 -3.51 -15.65 -13.80
N PHE A 48 -3.97 -14.54 -14.34
CA PHE A 48 -5.06 -14.49 -15.31
C PHE A 48 -4.47 -14.58 -16.73
N PRO A 49 -4.97 -15.47 -17.60
CA PRO A 49 -4.50 -15.53 -18.99
C PRO A 49 -4.60 -14.17 -19.68
N CYS A 50 -3.52 -13.71 -20.33
CA CYS A 50 -3.48 -12.37 -20.91
C CYS A 50 -4.55 -12.13 -21.99
N ARG A 51 -5.07 -13.19 -22.63
CA ARG A 51 -6.21 -13.11 -23.57
C ARG A 51 -7.53 -12.68 -22.94
N LEU A 52 -7.67 -12.80 -21.61
CA LEU A 52 -8.87 -12.34 -20.92
C LEU A 52 -8.88 -10.81 -20.74
N GLU A 53 -7.74 -10.13 -20.95
CA GLU A 53 -7.62 -8.67 -20.86
C GLU A 53 -8.71 -7.98 -21.70
N GLY A 54 -9.47 -7.07 -21.06
CA GLY A 54 -10.59 -6.35 -21.70
C GLY A 54 -11.87 -7.17 -21.92
N THR A 55 -11.93 -8.43 -21.50
CA THR A 55 -13.12 -9.28 -21.66
C THR A 55 -14.01 -9.25 -20.42
N LYS A 56 -15.33 -9.44 -20.59
CA LYS A 56 -16.27 -9.65 -19.47
C LYS A 56 -15.91 -10.86 -18.61
N ARG A 57 -15.16 -11.81 -19.17
CA ARG A 57 -14.76 -13.04 -18.49
C ARG A 57 -13.65 -12.80 -17.47
N LEU A 58 -12.74 -11.86 -17.73
CA LEU A 58 -11.76 -11.43 -16.74
C LEU A 58 -12.46 -10.88 -15.50
N HIS A 59 -13.37 -9.92 -15.73
CA HIS A 59 -14.17 -9.32 -14.66
C HIS A 59 -14.93 -10.38 -13.85
N TRP A 60 -15.63 -11.30 -14.51
CA TRP A 60 -16.35 -12.40 -13.84
C TRP A 60 -15.44 -13.26 -12.95
N TRP A 61 -14.23 -13.60 -13.41
CA TRP A 61 -13.28 -14.36 -12.58
C TRP A 61 -12.74 -13.55 -11.41
N MET A 62 -12.42 -12.27 -11.64
CA MET A 62 -11.91 -11.38 -10.61
C MET A 62 -12.94 -11.19 -9.50
N GLU A 63 -14.20 -10.91 -9.84
CA GLU A 63 -15.30 -10.83 -8.86
C GLU A 63 -15.48 -12.14 -8.12
N ARG A 64 -15.59 -13.28 -8.83
CA ARG A 64 -15.83 -14.59 -8.21
C ARG A 64 -14.75 -14.94 -7.19
N ILE A 65 -13.47 -14.78 -7.55
CA ILE A 65 -12.35 -15.11 -6.66
C ILE A 65 -12.23 -14.06 -5.56
N GLY A 66 -12.37 -12.78 -5.91
CA GLY A 66 -12.23 -11.68 -4.97
C GLY A 66 -13.30 -11.68 -3.89
N SER A 67 -14.57 -11.91 -4.22
CA SER A 67 -15.63 -12.05 -3.22
C SER A 67 -15.37 -13.22 -2.26
N ALA A 68 -14.87 -14.35 -2.76
CA ALA A 68 -14.52 -15.49 -1.90
C ALA A 68 -13.34 -15.18 -0.96
N LEU A 69 -12.38 -14.35 -1.39
CA LEU A 69 -11.26 -13.89 -0.56
C LEU A 69 -11.73 -12.88 0.49
N GLU A 70 -12.65 -11.98 0.12
CA GLU A 70 -13.24 -11.01 1.02
C GLU A 70 -14.05 -11.68 2.13
N GLU A 71 -14.85 -12.70 1.80
CA GLU A 71 -15.56 -13.53 2.78
C GLU A 71 -14.61 -14.21 3.78
N GLN A 72 -13.37 -14.50 3.37
CA GLN A 72 -12.32 -15.06 4.21
C GLN A 72 -11.50 -13.99 4.97
N GLY A 73 -11.80 -12.71 4.77
CA GLY A 73 -11.05 -11.60 5.36
C GLY A 73 -9.63 -11.43 4.81
N THR A 74 -9.36 -11.93 3.60
CA THR A 74 -8.05 -11.82 2.96
C THR A 74 -7.96 -10.57 2.10
N ALA A 75 -6.97 -9.72 2.37
CA ALA A 75 -6.72 -8.53 1.58
C ALA A 75 -6.27 -8.87 0.16
N LEU A 76 -7.08 -8.45 -0.83
CA LEU A 76 -6.80 -8.64 -2.25
C LEU A 76 -6.08 -7.43 -2.84
N TRP A 77 -4.93 -7.68 -3.43
CA TRP A 77 -4.14 -6.71 -4.19
C TRP A 77 -4.21 -7.01 -5.69
N LEU A 78 -4.25 -5.96 -6.52
CA LEU A 78 -4.30 -6.09 -7.98
C LEU A 78 -3.05 -5.47 -8.62
N ALA A 79 -2.55 -6.10 -9.66
CA ALA A 79 -1.59 -5.49 -10.57
C ALA A 79 -2.18 -4.24 -11.26
N PRO A 80 -1.38 -3.21 -11.58
CA PRO A 80 -1.82 -2.00 -12.29
C PRO A 80 -2.67 -2.29 -13.53
N GLU A 81 -2.32 -3.31 -14.29
CA GLU A 81 -2.96 -3.64 -15.57
C GLU A 81 -4.39 -4.17 -15.41
N LEU A 82 -4.76 -4.67 -14.23
CA LEU A 82 -6.08 -5.22 -13.95
C LEU A 82 -7.09 -4.20 -13.42
N GLU A 83 -6.66 -2.96 -13.15
CA GLU A 83 -7.51 -1.92 -12.56
C GLU A 83 -8.74 -1.62 -13.41
N ALA A 84 -8.54 -1.49 -14.73
CA ALA A 84 -9.63 -1.19 -15.66
C ALA A 84 -10.67 -2.32 -15.77
N ALA A 85 -10.35 -3.54 -15.31
CA ALA A 85 -11.26 -4.68 -15.32
C ALA A 85 -12.15 -4.75 -14.07
N TRP A 86 -11.87 -3.94 -13.04
CA TRP A 86 -12.65 -3.90 -11.79
C TRP A 86 -12.72 -2.47 -11.25
N GLU A 87 -13.68 -1.70 -11.77
CA GLU A 87 -13.84 -0.27 -11.50
C GLU A 87 -14.08 0.05 -10.02
N ASP A 88 -14.86 -0.77 -9.33
CA ASP A 88 -15.19 -0.56 -7.91
C ASP A 88 -14.11 -1.05 -6.94
N TRP A 89 -13.04 -1.68 -7.42
CA TRP A 89 -11.98 -2.18 -6.54
C TRP A 89 -11.22 -1.03 -5.89
N GLN A 90 -11.06 -1.11 -4.58
CA GLN A 90 -10.25 -0.18 -3.79
C GLN A 90 -9.03 -0.91 -3.23
N PRO A 91 -7.82 -0.32 -3.32
CA PRO A 91 -6.64 -0.91 -2.70
C PRO A 91 -6.85 -1.08 -1.20
N PRO A 92 -6.56 -2.27 -0.63
CA PRO A 92 -6.61 -2.45 0.80
C PRO A 92 -5.46 -1.69 1.48
N LEU A 93 -5.65 -1.27 2.73
CA LEU A 93 -4.55 -0.82 3.56
C LEU A 93 -3.69 -2.05 3.94
N PRO A 94 -2.36 -2.02 3.77
CA PRO A 94 -1.51 -3.10 4.24
C PRO A 94 -1.60 -3.21 5.76
N ASP A 95 -1.42 -4.43 6.30
CA ASP A 95 -1.22 -4.56 7.74
C ASP A 95 0.09 -3.86 8.17
N ALA A 96 0.24 -3.61 9.48
CA ALA A 96 1.37 -2.85 10.02
C ALA A 96 2.74 -3.45 9.68
N ALA A 97 2.88 -4.78 9.59
CA ALA A 97 4.17 -5.35 9.22
C ALA A 97 4.42 -5.30 7.72
N LEU A 98 3.40 -5.44 6.89
CA LEU A 98 3.55 -5.25 5.45
C LEU A 98 3.93 -3.79 5.15
N ALA A 99 3.32 -2.83 5.83
CA ALA A 99 3.70 -1.42 5.76
C ALA A 99 5.15 -1.18 6.19
N ALA A 100 5.59 -1.81 7.28
CA ALA A 100 6.98 -1.75 7.73
C ALA A 100 7.95 -2.38 6.71
N GLU A 101 7.60 -3.52 6.12
CA GLU A 101 8.39 -4.15 5.04
C GLU A 101 8.46 -3.27 3.78
N ILE A 102 7.37 -2.60 3.41
CA ILE A 102 7.37 -1.63 2.30
C ILE A 102 8.35 -0.50 2.60
N LEU A 103 8.31 0.06 3.82
CA LEU A 103 9.19 1.17 4.21
C LEU A 103 10.66 0.73 4.26
N ARG A 104 10.97 -0.44 4.83
CA ARG A 104 12.32 -1.02 4.88
C ARG A 104 12.89 -1.31 3.49
N GLY A 105 12.03 -1.55 2.50
CA GLY A 105 12.42 -1.72 1.10
C GLY A 105 12.86 -0.42 0.42
N GLN A 106 12.73 0.74 1.08
CA GLN A 106 13.10 2.04 0.53
C GLN A 106 14.47 2.52 1.02
N PRO A 107 15.10 3.49 0.34
CA PRO A 107 16.26 4.18 0.90
C PRO A 107 15.93 4.79 2.26
N PHE A 108 16.75 4.47 3.26
CA PHE A 108 16.57 4.91 4.63
C PHE A 108 16.51 6.44 4.74
N ARG A 109 15.62 6.92 5.62
CA ARG A 109 15.41 8.34 5.96
C ARG A 109 15.35 8.45 7.48
N GLU A 110 16.07 9.43 8.03
CA GLU A 110 16.22 9.64 9.48
C GLU A 110 14.94 10.18 10.13
N ASN A 111 14.11 10.93 9.40
CA ASN A 111 12.88 11.53 9.92
C ASN A 111 11.65 10.88 9.29
N LEU A 112 10.71 10.45 10.12
CA LEU A 112 9.41 9.95 9.68
C LEU A 112 8.31 10.95 10.00
N VAL A 113 7.53 11.31 8.98
CA VAL A 113 6.32 12.12 9.12
C VAL A 113 5.12 11.22 8.82
N LEU A 114 4.30 10.94 9.84
CA LEU A 114 3.10 10.12 9.70
C LEU A 114 1.88 11.03 9.49
N LEU A 115 1.21 10.82 8.35
CA LEU A 115 -0.02 11.52 7.98
C LEU A 115 -1.20 10.58 8.17
N ALA A 116 -2.00 10.82 9.21
CA ALA A 116 -3.16 10.00 9.54
C ALA A 116 -4.33 10.87 10.00
N ASP A 117 -5.55 10.51 9.61
CA ASP A 117 -6.76 11.17 10.12
C ASP A 117 -6.96 10.78 11.58
N THR A 118 -7.45 11.71 12.41
CA THR A 118 -8.00 11.34 13.73
C THR A 118 -9.42 10.81 13.56
N GLU A 119 -9.85 9.94 14.47
CA GLU A 119 -11.24 9.47 14.53
C GLU A 119 -12.25 10.63 14.62
N GLU A 120 -11.87 11.74 15.26
CA GLU A 120 -12.70 12.94 15.46
C GLU A 120 -12.72 13.92 14.27
N THR A 121 -11.68 13.95 13.43
CA THR A 121 -11.60 14.85 12.25
C THR A 121 -12.59 14.52 11.13
N THR A 122 -13.37 13.44 11.29
CA THR A 122 -14.48 13.07 10.41
C THR A 122 -15.56 14.15 10.30
N GLY A 123 -15.59 15.16 11.20
CA GLY A 123 -16.63 16.20 11.20
C GLY A 123 -16.36 17.50 10.43
N GLN A 124 -15.10 17.93 10.21
CA GLN A 124 -14.84 19.32 9.75
C GLN A 124 -14.27 19.49 8.33
N TRP A 125 -13.67 18.44 7.75
CA TRP A 125 -13.12 18.49 6.38
C TRP A 125 -13.85 17.55 5.40
N SER A 126 -14.92 16.89 5.87
CA SER A 126 -15.60 15.79 5.18
C SER A 126 -16.81 16.24 4.35
N ARG A 127 -16.71 17.32 3.56
CA ARG A 127 -17.68 17.54 2.48
C ARG A 127 -17.28 16.70 1.27
N GLY A 128 -17.53 15.39 1.35
CA GLY A 128 -17.31 14.46 0.23
C GLY A 128 -17.23 12.96 0.54
N ARG A 129 -17.58 12.48 1.75
CA ARG A 129 -17.58 11.03 2.04
C ARG A 129 -18.98 10.44 1.94
N GLU A 130 -19.34 9.93 0.77
CA GLU A 130 -20.42 8.93 0.62
C GLU A 130 -19.89 7.48 0.76
N ASN A 131 -18.56 7.25 0.82
CA ASN A 131 -17.95 5.91 0.69
C ASN A 131 -17.47 5.23 1.99
N GLY A 132 -17.89 5.67 3.19
CA GLY A 132 -17.69 4.88 4.43
C GLY A 132 -16.24 4.58 4.89
N ILE A 133 -15.21 5.21 4.30
CA ILE A 133 -13.81 4.93 4.64
C ILE A 133 -13.50 5.38 6.08
N ARG A 134 -13.18 4.41 6.95
CA ARG A 134 -12.79 4.66 8.35
C ARG A 134 -11.31 5.09 8.43
N PRO A 135 -10.95 6.00 9.35
CA PRO A 135 -9.56 6.28 9.68
C PRO A 135 -8.80 5.01 10.08
N VAL A 136 -7.49 4.99 9.83
CA VAL A 136 -6.61 3.91 10.29
C VAL A 136 -6.57 3.90 11.81
N SER A 137 -6.81 2.74 12.42
CA SER A 137 -6.91 2.62 13.89
C SER A 137 -5.59 2.99 14.58
N ARG A 138 -5.68 3.51 15.81
CA ARG A 138 -4.48 3.82 16.61
C ARG A 138 -3.61 2.59 16.82
N LEU A 139 -4.22 1.43 17.09
CA LEU A 139 -3.49 0.17 17.29
C LEU A 139 -2.63 -0.20 16.06
N TRP A 140 -3.17 -0.04 14.85
CA TRP A 140 -2.40 -0.29 13.63
C TRP A 140 -1.20 0.67 13.55
N GLN A 141 -1.39 1.94 13.88
CA GLN A 141 -0.32 2.95 13.81
C GLN A 141 0.76 2.69 14.86
N GLU A 142 0.39 2.32 16.08
CA GLU A 142 1.33 1.91 17.13
C GLU A 142 2.13 0.67 16.71
N ASP A 143 1.46 -0.38 16.21
CA ASP A 143 2.12 -1.59 15.72
C ASP A 143 3.11 -1.29 14.60
N PHE A 144 2.75 -0.39 13.67
CA PHE A 144 3.64 0.05 12.61
C PHE A 144 4.86 0.79 13.18
N LEU A 145 4.65 1.74 14.09
CA LEU A 145 5.71 2.55 14.69
C LEU A 145 6.66 1.70 15.55
N ARG A 146 6.17 0.68 16.25
CA ARG A 146 7.00 -0.31 16.96
C ARG A 146 7.98 -1.02 16.03
N LEU A 147 7.59 -1.23 14.78
CA LEU A 147 8.40 -1.96 13.80
C LEU A 147 9.43 -1.09 13.08
N VAL A 148 9.24 0.23 13.01
CA VAL A 148 10.06 1.11 12.16
C VAL A 148 10.85 2.19 12.91
N SER A 149 10.67 2.30 14.23
CA SER A 149 11.21 3.41 15.04
C SER A 149 12.68 3.28 15.42
N ALA A 150 13.25 2.08 15.42
CA ALA A 150 14.55 1.80 16.02
C ALA A 150 15.71 2.68 15.50
N ASP A 151 15.66 3.07 14.22
CA ASP A 151 16.73 3.83 13.57
C ASP A 151 16.34 5.30 13.27
N LEU A 152 15.17 5.76 13.71
CA LEU A 152 14.72 7.12 13.43
C LEU A 152 15.39 8.14 14.37
N ASN A 153 15.64 9.33 13.85
CA ASN A 153 16.07 10.50 14.61
C ASN A 153 14.90 11.44 14.97
N GLY A 154 13.79 11.35 14.23
CA GLY A 154 12.61 12.17 14.48
C GLY A 154 11.31 11.52 13.99
N LEU A 155 10.28 11.58 14.83
CA LEU A 155 8.93 11.13 14.48
C LEU A 155 7.95 12.30 14.61
N TYR A 156 7.25 12.62 13.52
CA TYR A 156 6.23 13.67 13.49
C TYR A 156 4.85 13.07 13.23
N LEU A 157 3.94 13.25 14.17
CA LEU A 157 2.54 12.82 14.06
C LEU A 157 1.69 14.03 13.67
N VAL A 158 1.27 14.07 12.41
CA VAL A 158 0.57 15.24 11.84
C VAL A 158 -0.93 15.14 12.06
N GLY A 159 -1.51 16.18 12.67
CA GLY A 159 -2.94 16.29 12.95
C GLY A 159 -3.43 15.42 14.12
N GLN A 160 -2.51 14.74 14.81
CA GLN A 160 -2.81 13.83 15.92
C GLN A 160 -2.76 14.57 17.27
N LYS A 161 -3.64 14.20 18.21
CA LYS A 161 -3.68 14.80 19.56
C LYS A 161 -2.72 14.10 20.50
N GLU A 162 -1.80 14.83 21.11
CA GLU A 162 -0.80 14.31 22.05
C GLU A 162 -1.40 13.48 23.20
N ALA A 163 -2.48 13.96 23.84
CA ALA A 163 -3.14 13.23 24.93
C ALA A 163 -3.63 11.82 24.55
N ALA A 164 -3.87 11.57 23.26
CA ALA A 164 -4.25 10.26 22.76
C ALA A 164 -3.04 9.29 22.64
N TRP A 165 -1.83 9.82 22.66
CA TRP A 165 -0.59 9.09 22.37
C TRP A 165 0.38 9.05 23.55
N GLU A 166 0.13 9.79 24.63
CA GLU A 166 1.01 9.97 25.81
C GLU A 166 1.68 8.67 26.27
N HIS A 167 0.88 7.61 26.52
CA HIS A 167 1.41 6.33 26.99
C HIS A 167 2.32 5.65 25.96
N PHE A 168 1.99 5.77 24.67
CA PHE A 168 2.80 5.18 23.59
C PHE A 168 4.06 5.99 23.34
N SER A 169 3.98 7.33 23.36
CA SER A 169 5.15 8.19 23.19
C SER A 169 6.15 8.02 24.32
N ASP A 170 5.69 7.88 25.56
CA ASP A 170 6.56 7.63 26.72
C ASP A 170 7.26 6.27 26.59
N TRP A 171 6.51 5.23 26.21
CA TRP A 171 7.08 3.91 25.94
C TRP A 171 8.11 3.98 24.81
N LEU A 172 7.78 4.64 23.70
CA LEU A 172 8.65 4.73 22.52
C LEU A 172 9.96 5.44 22.85
N TYR A 173 9.87 6.54 23.60
CA TYR A 173 11.03 7.27 24.08
C TYR A 173 11.87 6.43 25.05
N GLY A 174 11.23 5.68 25.96
CA GLY A 174 11.92 4.77 26.88
C GLY A 174 12.69 3.65 26.16
N GLU A 175 12.13 3.09 25.08
CA GLU A 175 12.74 1.97 24.35
C GLU A 175 13.81 2.41 23.34
N SER A 176 13.63 3.54 22.67
CA SER A 176 14.45 3.95 21.53
C SER A 176 15.13 5.31 21.68
N GLY A 177 14.73 6.12 22.67
CA GLY A 177 15.14 7.52 22.78
C GLY A 177 14.54 8.43 21.70
N LEU A 178 13.64 7.93 20.85
CA LEU A 178 13.04 8.67 19.75
C LEU A 178 12.04 9.72 20.27
N PRO A 179 12.29 11.02 20.08
CA PRO A 179 11.29 12.03 20.39
C PRO A 179 10.11 11.97 19.41
N VAL A 180 8.90 12.11 19.96
CA VAL A 180 7.65 12.22 19.18
C VAL A 180 7.18 13.66 19.19
N CYS A 181 6.99 14.23 18.01
CA CYS A 181 6.50 15.59 17.82
C CYS A 181 5.07 15.58 17.27
N PHE A 182 4.14 16.19 18.00
CA PHE A 182 2.77 16.39 17.56
C PHE A 182 2.65 17.74 16.86
N VAL A 183 2.24 17.74 15.60
CA VAL A 183 2.20 18.96 14.77
C VAL A 183 0.90 19.04 13.98
N ASN A 184 0.40 20.25 13.72
CA ASN A 184 -0.84 20.44 12.96
C ASN A 184 -0.66 20.43 11.44
N ARG A 185 0.57 20.56 10.97
CA ARG A 185 0.95 20.63 9.56
C ARG A 185 2.26 19.89 9.34
N ILE A 186 2.54 19.54 8.08
CA ILE A 186 3.81 18.92 7.70
C ILE A 186 4.94 19.86 8.13
N PRO A 187 5.93 19.38 8.90
CA PRO A 187 7.04 20.22 9.34
C PRO A 187 8.01 20.50 8.20
N GLU A 188 8.68 21.65 8.26
CA GLU A 188 9.87 21.94 7.45
C GLU A 188 11.01 21.03 7.93
N THR A 189 11.58 20.23 7.03
CA THR A 189 12.62 19.24 7.35
C THR A 189 13.68 19.21 6.24
N ASP A 190 14.83 18.59 6.49
CA ASP A 190 15.72 18.22 5.38
C ASP A 190 15.04 17.12 4.56
N GLY A 191 14.46 17.48 3.42
CA GLY A 191 13.69 16.56 2.60
C GLY A 191 14.45 15.28 2.25
N ARG A 192 15.78 15.35 2.01
CA ARG A 192 16.59 14.15 1.71
C ARG A 192 16.78 13.22 2.90
N LYS A 193 16.43 13.65 4.10
CA LYS A 193 16.42 12.82 5.31
C LYS A 193 15.02 12.46 5.76
N THR A 194 13.99 12.86 5.02
CA THR A 194 12.59 12.72 5.45
C THR A 194 11.82 11.74 4.58
N VAL A 195 11.12 10.82 5.25
CA VAL A 195 10.07 10.00 4.69
C VAL A 195 8.71 10.45 5.21
N LEU A 196 7.74 10.54 4.32
CA LEU A 196 6.34 10.79 4.63
C LEU A 196 5.56 9.52 4.39
N VAL A 197 4.83 9.08 5.40
CA VAL A 197 3.95 7.91 5.33
C VAL A 197 2.52 8.40 5.34
N GLU A 198 1.81 8.20 4.23
CA GLU A 198 0.43 8.63 4.05
C GLU A 198 -0.56 7.49 4.31
N LEU A 199 -1.41 7.69 5.32
CA LEU A 199 -2.48 6.79 5.72
C LEU A 199 -3.88 7.35 5.43
N ARG A 200 -4.00 8.62 5.03
CA ARG A 200 -5.28 9.26 4.76
C ARG A 200 -5.74 8.93 3.35
N ALA A 201 -6.93 8.33 3.24
CA ALA A 201 -7.58 8.11 1.96
C ALA A 201 -8.09 9.43 1.37
N ASN A 202 -8.01 9.61 0.04
CA ASN A 202 -8.51 10.78 -0.69
C ASN A 202 -7.88 12.12 -0.26
N ALA A 203 -6.72 12.08 0.42
CA ALA A 203 -6.02 13.28 0.80
C ALA A 203 -5.46 14.01 -0.43
N ARG A 204 -5.66 15.33 -0.49
CA ARG A 204 -5.03 16.17 -1.50
C ARG A 204 -3.56 16.37 -1.16
N ILE A 205 -2.71 16.25 -2.16
CA ILE A 205 -1.29 16.53 -2.00
C ILE A 205 -1.09 18.04 -1.87
N LEU A 206 -0.45 18.45 -0.78
CA LEU A 206 -0.09 19.84 -0.56
C LEU A 206 1.01 20.23 -1.55
N LYS A 207 0.89 21.40 -2.18
CA LYS A 207 1.88 21.86 -3.18
C LYS A 207 3.21 22.25 -2.53
N GLU A 208 3.16 22.77 -1.31
CA GLU A 208 4.31 23.38 -0.63
C GLU A 208 5.13 22.36 0.17
N HIS A 209 4.51 21.28 0.64
CA HIS A 209 5.18 20.22 1.39
C HIS A 209 4.76 18.84 0.86
N PRO A 210 5.62 17.81 0.96
CA PRO A 210 6.93 17.80 1.62
C PRO A 210 8.03 18.59 0.92
N GLU A 211 9.20 18.69 1.53
CA GLU A 211 10.37 19.37 0.95
C GLU A 211 10.98 18.58 -0.23
N PHE A 212 11.82 19.27 -1.02
CA PHE A 212 12.55 18.68 -2.14
C PHE A 212 13.33 17.42 -1.72
N GLY A 213 13.25 16.36 -2.52
CA GLY A 213 14.01 15.13 -2.31
C GLY A 213 13.45 14.20 -1.22
N SER A 214 12.33 14.56 -0.59
CA SER A 214 11.58 13.69 0.31
C SER A 214 11.12 12.40 -0.36
N LEU A 215 11.04 11.35 0.45
CA LEU A 215 10.40 10.10 0.07
C LEU A 215 8.94 10.12 0.51
N TYR A 216 8.02 9.96 -0.42
CA TYR A 216 6.60 9.86 -0.16
C TYR A 216 6.14 8.40 -0.31
N VAL A 217 5.74 7.79 0.79
CA VAL A 217 5.22 6.41 0.85
C VAL A 217 3.71 6.47 1.06
N ASP A 218 2.95 6.13 0.01
CA ASP A 218 1.50 6.11 0.01
C ASP A 218 0.97 4.69 0.27
N LEU A 219 0.58 4.42 1.52
CA LEU A 219 0.12 3.08 1.91
C LEU A 219 -1.32 2.82 1.47
N THR A 220 -2.10 3.85 1.15
CA THR A 220 -3.47 3.67 0.63
C THR A 220 -3.49 3.38 -0.87
N SER A 221 -2.37 3.59 -1.57
CA SER A 221 -2.24 3.39 -3.02
C SER A 221 -3.31 4.13 -3.85
N ASP A 222 -3.66 5.34 -3.43
CA ASP A 222 -4.72 6.13 -4.04
C ASP A 222 -4.26 6.66 -5.41
N VAL A 223 -5.06 6.34 -6.42
CA VAL A 223 -4.77 6.62 -7.83
C VAL A 223 -4.73 8.12 -8.09
N GLU A 224 -5.59 8.88 -7.43
CA GLU A 224 -5.66 10.34 -7.58
C GLU A 224 -4.46 11.01 -6.90
N LYS A 225 -4.02 10.50 -5.74
CA LYS A 225 -2.76 10.97 -5.12
C LYS A 225 -1.55 10.72 -6.02
N ARG A 226 -1.44 9.51 -6.59
CA ARG A 226 -0.39 9.17 -7.55
C ARG A 226 -0.38 10.13 -8.74
N ARG A 227 -1.55 10.45 -9.30
CA ARG A 227 -1.71 11.39 -10.41
C ARG A 227 -1.23 12.79 -10.01
N GLN A 228 -1.68 13.28 -8.85
CA GLN A 228 -1.31 14.60 -8.34
C GLN A 228 0.20 14.75 -8.10
N ILE A 229 0.86 13.73 -7.53
CA ILE A 229 2.31 13.76 -7.30
C ILE A 229 3.07 13.80 -8.63
N ARG A 230 2.68 12.97 -9.60
CA ARG A 230 3.31 12.95 -10.92
C ARG A 230 3.18 14.29 -11.66
N GLU A 231 2.02 14.93 -11.57
CA GLU A 231 1.76 16.20 -12.25
C GLU A 231 2.39 17.41 -11.55
N LYS A 232 2.45 17.41 -10.22
CA LYS A 232 2.76 18.61 -9.43
C LYS A 232 4.08 18.55 -8.68
N ARG A 233 4.63 17.35 -8.44
CA ARG A 233 5.73 17.09 -7.51
C ARG A 233 6.75 16.09 -8.08
N ALA A 234 7.36 16.44 -9.20
CA ALA A 234 8.44 15.64 -9.80
C ALA A 234 9.77 15.71 -9.01
N ASP A 235 9.82 16.57 -7.99
CA ASP A 235 10.97 16.86 -7.14
C ASP A 235 11.09 15.91 -5.93
N ILE A 236 10.13 15.02 -5.72
CA ILE A 236 10.12 14.02 -4.64
C ILE A 236 10.08 12.60 -5.19
N SER A 237 10.59 11.66 -4.39
CA SER A 237 10.44 10.23 -4.68
C SER A 237 9.06 9.77 -4.22
N TYR A 238 8.36 8.99 -5.03
CA TYR A 238 7.05 8.43 -4.68
C TYR A 238 7.04 6.91 -4.83
N ILE A 239 6.50 6.23 -3.82
CA ILE A 239 6.19 4.80 -3.85
C ILE A 239 4.82 4.58 -3.22
N SER A 240 4.05 3.66 -3.78
CA SER A 240 2.80 3.19 -3.16
C SER A 240 2.92 1.72 -2.76
N ALA A 241 2.13 1.30 -1.77
CA ALA A 241 2.09 -0.10 -1.34
C ALA A 241 1.82 -1.04 -2.53
N ARG A 242 0.86 -0.69 -3.40
CA ARG A 242 0.54 -1.46 -4.61
C ARG A 242 1.72 -1.54 -5.59
N ASN A 243 2.40 -0.43 -5.88
CA ASN A 243 3.54 -0.43 -6.81
C ASN A 243 4.72 -1.23 -6.26
N TYR A 244 4.95 -1.14 -4.95
CA TYR A 244 5.97 -1.94 -4.29
C TYR A 244 5.68 -3.44 -4.40
N LEU A 245 4.44 -3.84 -4.08
CA LEU A 245 4.01 -5.23 -4.21
C LEU A 245 4.08 -5.73 -5.64
N ASP A 246 3.63 -4.94 -6.62
CA ASP A 246 3.73 -5.29 -8.04
C ASP A 246 5.18 -5.60 -8.45
N THR A 247 6.11 -4.73 -8.07
CA THR A 247 7.53 -4.91 -8.36
C THR A 247 8.09 -6.14 -7.65
N ALA A 248 7.81 -6.29 -6.35
CA ALA A 248 8.35 -7.36 -5.53
C ALA A 248 7.83 -8.75 -5.95
N LEU A 249 6.54 -8.86 -6.22
CA LEU A 249 5.90 -10.13 -6.57
C LEU A 249 6.19 -10.55 -8.00
N LYS A 250 6.22 -9.61 -8.97
CA LYS A 250 6.70 -9.91 -10.34
C LYS A 250 8.16 -10.37 -10.33
N ALA A 251 9.03 -9.68 -9.59
CA ALA A 251 10.44 -10.09 -9.47
C ALA A 251 10.58 -11.48 -8.83
N ARG A 252 9.78 -11.77 -7.80
CA ARG A 252 9.80 -13.08 -7.13
C ARG A 252 9.28 -14.18 -8.04
N TYR A 253 8.17 -13.96 -8.73
CA TYR A 253 7.58 -14.92 -9.64
C TYR A 253 8.53 -15.27 -10.80
N ASN A 254 9.20 -14.27 -11.39
CA ASN A 254 10.20 -14.51 -12.45
C ASN A 254 11.45 -15.27 -11.98
N ALA A 255 11.63 -15.45 -10.66
CA ALA A 255 12.75 -16.17 -10.06
C ALA A 255 12.37 -17.56 -9.54
N ILE A 256 11.13 -18.01 -9.79
CA ILE A 256 10.65 -19.37 -9.56
C ILE A 256 10.91 -20.19 -10.82
#